data_AF-A0A3R9F3Y1-F1
#
_entry.id   AF-A0A3R9F3Y1-F1
#
_cell.length_a   1.000
_cell.length_b   1.000
_cell.length_c   1.000
_cell.angle_alpha   90.00
_cell.angle_beta   90.00
_cell.angle_gamma   90.00
#
_symmetry.space_group_name_H-M   'P 1'
#
loop_
_entity.id
_entity.type
_entity.pdbx_description
1 polymer ?
#
loop_
_entity_poly.entity_id
_entity_poly.type
_entity_poly.pdbx_seq_one_letter_code
_entity_poly.pdbx_strand_id
1 'polypeptide(L)'
;MTQVTTEKLYQHRPKAQGMTIRRFQFNPKAIRRHYFANSPVMSHLLTALSSTFPIGEQFFVHSVRNVRDQVKDDNLQAQIAAFIGQETMHSRAHMAFNTAWRRDDYNLNRFHAWLARKDDDVKNLHPKIQLVITCAFEHFTALLGGYILRHPEVLSTLDDDAVKLWVWHAIEEIEHRAVAFDVYQDVYGDDKIRCLIMRSVTTGFASLTFYSASRLFLQDHKKSIPKLGGNLFGLYLLAKIFVQLLPEYLSYYKTNFHPSDIDYTQLLKYWKSRLAEDYQLEGFQQELHAVV
;
A
#
# COMPACT_ATOMS: atom_id res chain seq x y z
N MET A 1 30.93 -8.87 32.81
CA MET A 1 29.56 -9.24 32.44
C MET A 1 29.53 -9.53 30.95
N THR A 2 29.58 -10.81 30.58
CA THR A 2 29.45 -11.27 29.19
C THR A 2 28.00 -11.04 28.76
N GLN A 3 27.76 -10.12 27.82
CA GLN A 3 26.48 -10.06 27.12
C GLN A 3 26.33 -11.38 26.35
N VAL A 4 25.57 -12.30 26.89
CA VAL A 4 25.01 -13.41 26.11
C VAL A 4 24.04 -12.72 25.15
N THR A 5 24.47 -12.46 23.92
CA THR A 5 23.56 -12.11 22.83
C THR A 5 22.65 -13.30 22.64
N THR A 6 21.45 -13.22 23.21
CA THR A 6 20.39 -14.21 22.98
C THR A 6 20.17 -14.31 21.49
N GLU A 7 20.50 -15.46 20.91
CA GLU A 7 20.35 -15.70 19.48
C GLU A 7 18.88 -15.50 19.11
N LYS A 8 18.63 -14.59 18.16
CA LYS A 8 17.25 -14.21 17.83
C LYS A 8 16.66 -15.28 16.92
N LEU A 9 15.67 -16.03 17.43
CA LEU A 9 14.97 -17.12 16.74
C LEU A 9 14.65 -16.83 15.27
N TYR A 10 14.24 -15.61 14.95
CA TYR A 10 13.89 -15.22 13.59
C TYR A 10 15.05 -15.28 12.58
N GLN A 11 16.31 -15.38 13.01
CA GLN A 11 17.47 -15.46 12.12
C GLN A 11 17.52 -16.79 11.36
N HIS A 12 16.90 -17.86 11.90
CA HIS A 12 16.89 -19.22 11.33
C HIS A 12 15.56 -19.63 10.69
N ARG A 13 14.69 -18.65 10.40
CA ARG A 13 13.37 -18.87 9.80
C ARG A 13 13.41 -19.47 8.38
N PRO A 14 12.37 -20.20 7.95
CA PRO A 14 12.22 -20.65 6.56
C PRO A 14 12.01 -19.48 5.59
N LYS A 15 11.96 -19.77 4.29
CA LYS A 15 11.49 -18.80 3.28
C LYS A 15 9.96 -18.65 3.37
N ALA A 16 9.48 -17.43 3.19
CA ALA A 16 8.04 -17.18 3.15
C ALA A 16 7.42 -17.84 1.92
N GLN A 17 6.31 -18.56 2.11
CA GLN A 17 5.54 -19.10 1.01
C GLN A 17 4.64 -18.01 0.42
N GLY A 18 4.57 -17.90 -0.90
CA GLY A 18 3.65 -16.98 -1.59
C GLY A 18 4.07 -15.51 -1.63
N MET A 19 5.16 -15.11 -0.96
CA MET A 19 5.73 -13.75 -1.01
C MET A 19 7.18 -13.78 -1.51
N THR A 20 7.44 -13.02 -2.56
CA THR A 20 8.78 -12.86 -3.13
C THR A 20 9.16 -11.40 -3.16
N ILE A 21 10.36 -11.06 -2.66
CA ILE A 21 10.87 -9.69 -2.76
C ILE A 21 11.39 -9.49 -4.19
N ARG A 22 10.69 -8.66 -4.96
CA ARG A 22 11.00 -8.42 -6.37
C ARG A 22 11.76 -7.11 -6.54
N ARG A 23 12.75 -7.09 -7.43
CA ARG A 23 13.31 -5.82 -7.90
C ARG A 23 12.31 -5.18 -8.85
N PHE A 24 11.95 -3.94 -8.58
CA PHE A 24 11.01 -3.18 -9.38
C PHE A 24 11.74 -2.12 -10.21
N GLN A 25 11.46 -2.08 -11.52
CA GLN A 25 12.02 -1.11 -12.45
C GLN A 25 10.89 -0.50 -13.28
N PHE A 26 10.89 0.82 -13.39
CA PHE A 26 9.94 1.60 -14.19
C PHE A 26 10.54 2.96 -14.52
N ASN A 27 9.96 3.68 -15.49
CA ASN A 27 10.37 5.04 -15.82
C ASN A 27 9.39 6.08 -15.24
N PRO A 28 9.65 6.63 -14.04
CA PRO A 28 8.74 7.60 -13.43
C PRO A 28 8.66 8.93 -14.21
N LYS A 29 9.63 9.24 -15.07
CA LYS A 29 9.62 10.45 -15.92
C LYS A 29 8.70 10.32 -17.13
N ALA A 30 8.35 9.09 -17.53
CA ALA A 30 7.41 8.85 -18.63
C ALA A 30 5.94 9.08 -18.21
N ILE A 31 5.65 9.10 -16.91
CA ILE A 31 4.29 9.25 -16.39
C ILE A 31 3.87 10.73 -16.49
N ARG A 32 2.79 10.99 -17.24
CA ARG A 32 2.25 12.35 -17.45
C ARG A 32 1.54 12.86 -16.21
N ARG A 33 1.31 14.19 -16.16
CA ARG A 33 0.62 14.84 -15.04
C ARG A 33 -0.79 14.28 -14.78
N HIS A 34 -1.59 14.11 -15.84
CA HIS A 34 -2.95 13.56 -15.74
C HIS A 34 -2.98 12.14 -16.29
N TYR A 35 -2.21 11.25 -15.66
CA TYR A 35 -1.98 9.87 -16.15
C TYR A 35 -3.19 8.97 -16.05
N PHE A 36 -4.15 9.26 -15.18
CA PHE A 36 -5.30 8.38 -14.98
C PHE A 36 -6.51 8.90 -15.76
N ALA A 37 -6.96 8.20 -16.81
CA ALA A 37 -8.15 8.54 -17.59
C ALA A 37 -8.25 10.01 -18.05
N ASN A 38 -7.10 10.69 -18.19
CA ASN A 38 -7.03 12.14 -18.40
C ASN A 38 -7.81 12.97 -17.36
N SER A 39 -8.02 12.41 -16.16
CA SER A 39 -8.74 12.96 -15.03
C SER A 39 -7.76 13.55 -14.01
N PRO A 40 -7.69 14.89 -13.88
CA PRO A 40 -6.92 15.53 -12.81
C PRO A 40 -7.36 15.08 -11.41
N VAL A 41 -8.66 14.91 -11.16
CA VAL A 41 -9.19 14.40 -9.88
C VAL A 41 -8.52 13.07 -9.49
N MET A 42 -8.56 12.07 -10.38
CA MET A 42 -7.96 10.77 -10.09
C MET A 42 -6.44 10.82 -10.05
N SER A 43 -5.82 11.55 -10.97
CA SER A 43 -4.36 11.60 -11.07
C SER A 43 -3.74 12.27 -9.83
N HIS A 44 -4.34 13.36 -9.33
CA HIS A 44 -3.89 14.00 -8.10
C HIS A 44 -4.21 13.19 -6.86
N LEU A 45 -5.33 12.46 -6.84
CA LEU A 45 -5.65 11.53 -5.75
C LEU A 45 -4.60 10.43 -5.62
N LEU A 46 -4.31 9.71 -6.71
CA LEU A 46 -3.30 8.64 -6.70
C LEU A 46 -1.91 9.19 -6.39
N THR A 47 -1.57 10.38 -6.90
CA THR A 47 -0.32 11.05 -6.53
C THR A 47 -0.26 11.39 -5.04
N ALA A 48 -1.38 11.82 -4.45
CA ALA A 48 -1.48 12.10 -3.04
C ALA A 48 -1.23 10.86 -2.18
N LEU A 49 -1.84 9.73 -2.56
CA LEU A 49 -1.62 8.42 -1.93
C LEU A 49 -0.16 7.98 -2.07
N SER A 50 0.40 8.08 -3.28
CA SER A 50 1.82 7.80 -3.50
C SER A 50 2.74 8.63 -2.62
N SER A 51 2.35 9.88 -2.31
CA SER A 51 3.14 10.78 -1.45
C SER A 51 3.13 10.36 0.03
N THR A 52 2.14 9.58 0.47
CA THR A 52 2.04 9.09 1.86
C THR A 52 2.82 7.79 2.06
N PHE A 53 2.89 6.95 1.03
CA PHE A 53 3.47 5.60 1.11
C PHE A 53 4.91 5.56 1.67
N PRO A 54 5.88 6.38 1.22
CA PRO A 54 7.25 6.22 1.70
C PRO A 54 7.42 6.36 3.21
N ILE A 55 6.67 7.26 3.85
CA ILE A 55 6.68 7.44 5.32
C ILE A 55 5.81 6.37 5.99
N GLY A 56 4.63 6.08 5.43
CA GLY A 56 3.70 5.08 5.97
C GLY A 56 4.30 3.67 6.02
N GLU A 57 4.91 3.22 4.94
CA GLU A 57 5.51 1.89 4.81
C GLU A 57 6.73 1.72 5.73
N GLN A 58 7.51 2.81 5.93
CA GLN A 58 8.56 2.83 6.95
C GLN A 58 7.98 2.68 8.37
N PHE A 59 6.83 3.28 8.63
CA PHE A 59 6.10 3.11 9.87
C PHE A 59 5.56 1.68 10.03
N PHE A 60 5.03 1.06 8.96
CA PHE A 60 4.56 -0.34 8.98
C PHE A 60 5.70 -1.29 9.33
N VAL A 61 6.86 -1.12 8.68
CA VAL A 61 8.08 -1.88 8.98
C VAL A 61 8.51 -1.68 10.43
N HIS A 62 8.45 -0.44 10.94
CA HIS A 62 8.81 -0.14 12.32
C HIS A 62 7.88 -0.82 13.33
N SER A 63 6.56 -0.71 13.15
CA SER A 63 5.55 -1.24 14.07
C SER A 63 5.63 -2.77 14.19
N VAL A 64 5.80 -3.48 13.07
CA VAL A 64 5.96 -4.94 13.04
C VAL A 64 7.30 -5.35 13.66
N ARG A 65 8.40 -4.64 13.38
CA ARG A 65 9.71 -4.91 14.00
C ARG A 65 9.70 -4.76 15.51
N ASN A 66 8.95 -3.80 16.05
CA ASN A 66 8.87 -3.55 17.49
C ASN A 66 8.33 -4.75 18.28
N VAL A 67 7.51 -5.59 17.64
CA VAL A 67 6.89 -6.75 18.30
C VAL A 67 7.38 -8.10 17.79
N ARG A 68 8.17 -8.12 16.71
CA ARG A 68 8.64 -9.34 16.03
C ARG A 68 9.26 -10.37 16.98
N ASP A 69 10.02 -9.95 17.98
CA ASP A 69 10.69 -10.87 18.91
C ASP A 69 9.70 -11.66 19.81
N GLN A 70 8.44 -11.21 19.89
CA GLN A 70 7.37 -11.88 20.63
C GLN A 70 6.75 -13.03 19.83
N VAL A 71 6.77 -12.95 18.50
CA VAL A 71 6.22 -13.99 17.60
C VAL A 71 7.12 -15.22 17.59
N LYS A 72 6.54 -16.41 17.85
CA LYS A 72 7.29 -17.69 17.91
C LYS A 72 7.06 -18.61 16.73
N ASP A 73 6.00 -18.37 15.94
CA ASP A 73 5.74 -19.16 14.74
C ASP A 73 6.77 -18.83 13.63
N ASP A 74 7.52 -19.84 13.20
CA ASP A 74 8.59 -19.69 12.21
C ASP A 74 8.07 -19.27 10.83
N ASN A 75 6.85 -19.69 10.46
CA ASN A 75 6.24 -19.29 9.19
C ASN A 75 5.84 -17.82 9.25
N LEU A 76 5.24 -17.35 10.34
CA LEU A 76 4.91 -15.94 10.52
C LEU A 76 6.19 -15.10 10.59
N GLN A 77 7.27 -15.59 11.20
CA GLN A 77 8.57 -14.93 11.13
C GLN A 77 9.11 -14.79 9.71
N ALA A 78 8.94 -15.83 8.88
CA ALA A 78 9.28 -15.78 7.46
C ALA A 78 8.47 -14.72 6.72
N GLN A 79 7.16 -14.71 6.94
CA GLN A 79 6.22 -13.74 6.37
C GLN A 79 6.56 -12.30 6.77
N ILE A 80 6.82 -12.04 8.06
CA ILE A 80 7.27 -10.73 8.57
C ILE A 80 8.51 -10.23 7.80
N ALA A 81 9.47 -11.12 7.53
CA ALA A 81 10.67 -10.71 6.82
C ALA A 81 10.43 -10.44 5.33
N ALA A 82 9.53 -11.18 4.69
CA ALA A 82 9.14 -10.92 3.32
C ALA A 82 8.38 -9.60 3.21
N PHE A 83 7.40 -9.38 4.08
CA PHE A 83 6.67 -8.11 4.27
C PHE A 83 7.65 -6.93 4.38
N ILE A 84 8.58 -6.98 5.35
CA ILE A 84 9.59 -5.92 5.53
C ILE A 84 10.40 -5.66 4.25
N GLY A 85 10.70 -6.71 3.49
CA GLY A 85 11.40 -6.63 2.22
C GLY A 85 10.60 -5.92 1.13
N GLN A 86 9.34 -6.32 0.93
CA GLN A 86 8.42 -5.75 -0.05
C GLN A 86 8.12 -4.27 0.27
N GLU A 87 7.77 -3.96 1.52
CA GLU A 87 7.56 -2.58 2.01
C GLU A 87 8.75 -1.66 1.75
N THR A 88 9.97 -2.17 1.94
CA THR A 88 11.18 -1.39 1.64
C THR A 88 11.30 -1.10 0.15
N MET A 89 10.86 -2.01 -0.73
CA MET A 89 10.83 -1.79 -2.17
C MET A 89 9.73 -0.81 -2.57
N HIS A 90 8.53 -0.95 -1.99
CA HIS A 90 7.40 -0.03 -2.21
C HIS A 90 7.83 1.41 -1.93
N SER A 91 8.47 1.62 -0.78
CA SER A 91 8.86 2.94 -0.30
C SER A 91 9.85 3.61 -1.24
N ARG A 92 10.80 2.82 -1.78
CA ARG A 92 11.77 3.28 -2.78
C ARG A 92 11.12 3.61 -4.11
N ALA A 93 10.20 2.76 -4.60
CA ALA A 93 9.51 2.96 -5.87
C ALA A 93 8.63 4.22 -5.83
N HIS A 94 7.83 4.39 -4.79
CA HIS A 94 7.01 5.58 -4.60
C HIS A 94 7.85 6.84 -4.36
N MET A 95 8.99 6.74 -3.66
CA MET A 95 9.92 7.86 -3.54
C MET A 95 10.49 8.29 -4.90
N ALA A 96 10.84 7.34 -5.78
CA ALA A 96 11.30 7.62 -7.13
C ALA A 96 10.21 8.30 -7.97
N PHE A 97 8.97 7.79 -7.90
CA PHE A 97 7.80 8.42 -8.53
C PHE A 97 7.60 9.85 -8.04
N ASN A 98 7.48 10.03 -6.72
CA ASN A 98 7.24 11.33 -6.09
C ASN A 98 8.36 12.33 -6.42
N THR A 99 9.61 11.87 -6.52
CA THR A 99 10.76 12.70 -6.88
C THR A 99 10.69 13.15 -8.34
N ALA A 100 10.36 12.25 -9.28
CA ALA A 100 10.19 12.62 -10.68
C ALA A 100 8.99 13.57 -10.91
N TRP A 101 8.00 13.51 -10.02
CA TRP A 101 6.83 14.38 -10.02
C TRP A 101 7.04 15.75 -9.39
N ARG A 102 8.11 15.95 -8.61
CA ARG A 102 8.47 17.27 -8.07
C ARG A 102 8.82 18.21 -9.21
N ARG A 103 8.15 19.37 -9.25
CA ARG A 103 8.37 20.46 -10.20
C ARG A 103 8.14 21.80 -9.50
N ASP A 104 8.61 22.89 -10.10
CA ASP A 104 8.47 24.24 -9.53
C ASP A 104 7.00 24.63 -9.28
N ASP A 105 6.06 24.11 -10.08
CA ASP A 105 4.62 24.34 -9.97
C ASP A 105 3.87 23.26 -9.15
N TYR A 106 4.59 22.35 -8.49
CA TYR A 106 3.99 21.22 -7.78
C TYR A 106 4.80 20.83 -6.53
N ASN A 107 4.47 21.47 -5.40
CA ASN A 107 5.25 21.41 -4.17
C ASN A 107 4.57 20.57 -3.08
N LEU A 108 5.24 19.48 -2.70
CA LEU A 108 4.82 18.55 -1.65
C LEU A 108 5.56 18.75 -0.32
N ASN A 109 6.51 19.68 -0.22
CA ASN A 109 7.40 19.77 0.94
C ASN A 109 6.66 20.07 2.24
N ARG A 110 5.67 20.98 2.21
CA ARG A 110 4.84 21.29 3.40
C ARG A 110 4.01 20.07 3.83
N PHE A 111 3.51 19.31 2.86
CA PHE A 111 2.74 18.10 3.11
C PHE A 111 3.62 17.00 3.72
N HIS A 112 4.77 16.72 3.12
CA HIS A 112 5.75 15.77 3.65
C HIS A 112 6.24 16.16 5.05
N ALA A 113 6.48 17.45 5.30
CA ALA A 113 6.86 17.91 6.64
C ALA A 113 5.74 17.73 7.67
N TRP A 114 4.48 17.93 7.26
CA TRP A 114 3.32 17.64 8.12
C TRP A 114 3.16 16.13 8.37
N LEU A 115 3.33 15.30 7.34
CA LEU A 115 3.32 13.85 7.45
C LEU A 115 4.40 13.35 8.40
N ALA A 116 5.64 13.83 8.26
CA ALA A 116 6.75 13.45 9.12
C ALA A 116 6.46 13.77 10.61
N ARG A 117 5.89 14.94 10.90
CA ARG A 117 5.46 15.26 12.28
C ARG A 117 4.38 14.32 12.80
N LYS A 118 3.41 13.95 11.95
CA LYS A 118 2.33 13.03 12.34
C LYS A 118 2.85 11.61 12.54
N ASP A 119 3.79 11.19 11.72
CA ASP A 119 4.50 9.93 11.86
C ASP A 119 5.29 9.89 13.19
N ASP A 120 6.01 10.96 13.53
CA ASP A 120 6.68 11.09 14.83
C ASP A 120 5.69 11.00 16.01
N ASP A 121 4.53 11.67 15.91
CA ASP A 121 3.47 11.57 16.93
C ASP A 121 3.02 10.11 17.12
N VAL A 122 2.82 9.37 16.02
CA VAL A 122 2.30 8.00 16.04
C VAL A 122 3.37 6.99 16.49
N LYS A 123 4.64 7.19 16.13
CA LYS A 123 5.78 6.34 16.56
C LYS A 123 6.04 6.40 18.06
N ASN A 124 5.55 7.43 18.75
CA ASN A 124 5.64 7.55 20.21
C ASN A 124 4.48 6.87 20.95
N LEU A 125 3.48 6.32 20.24
CA LEU A 125 2.40 5.55 20.86
C LEU A 125 2.89 4.18 21.34
N HIS A 126 2.12 3.53 22.20
CA HIS A 126 2.42 2.16 22.63
C HIS A 126 2.51 1.19 21.43
N PRO A 127 3.45 0.21 21.38
CA PRO A 127 3.63 -0.70 20.24
C PRO A 127 2.33 -1.39 19.75
N LYS A 128 1.46 -1.79 20.69
CA LYS A 128 0.10 -2.30 20.39
C LYS A 128 -0.70 -1.37 19.47
N ILE A 129 -0.68 -0.07 19.75
CA ILE A 129 -1.42 0.93 18.97
C ILE A 129 -0.73 1.17 17.63
N GLN A 130 0.60 1.18 17.59
CA GLN A 130 1.32 1.33 16.32
C GLN A 130 1.01 0.17 15.35
N LEU A 131 1.05 -1.06 15.86
CA LEU A 131 0.80 -2.26 15.06
C LEU A 131 -0.65 -2.30 14.56
N VAL A 132 -1.62 -1.99 15.41
CA VAL A 132 -3.03 -2.04 14.99
C VAL A 132 -3.41 -0.93 14.01
N ILE A 133 -2.71 0.22 14.06
CA ILE A 133 -2.79 1.24 13.00
C ILE A 133 -2.27 0.67 11.68
N THR A 134 -1.16 -0.09 11.72
CA THR A 134 -0.61 -0.77 10.54
C THR A 134 -1.62 -1.77 9.98
N CYS A 135 -2.23 -2.63 10.80
CA CYS A 135 -3.28 -3.55 10.35
C CYS A 135 -4.42 -2.85 9.60
N ALA A 136 -4.84 -1.68 10.08
CA ALA A 136 -5.90 -0.92 9.44
C ALA A 136 -5.47 -0.35 8.08
N PHE A 137 -4.25 0.17 7.97
CA PHE A 137 -3.74 0.69 6.70
C PHE A 137 -3.45 -0.42 5.68
N GLU A 138 -2.85 -1.54 6.10
CA GLU A 138 -2.66 -2.74 5.27
C GLU A 138 -3.99 -3.25 4.72
N HIS A 139 -5.04 -3.21 5.53
CA HIS A 139 -6.37 -3.57 5.06
C HIS A 139 -6.86 -2.59 3.96
N PHE A 140 -6.63 -1.28 4.12
CA PHE A 140 -6.99 -0.30 3.08
C PHE A 140 -6.20 -0.48 1.80
N THR A 141 -4.88 -0.70 1.88
CA THR A 141 -4.01 -0.89 0.70
C THR A 141 -4.37 -2.18 -0.03
N ALA A 142 -4.58 -3.29 0.67
CA ALA A 142 -5.04 -4.53 0.08
C ALA A 142 -6.43 -4.41 -0.57
N LEU A 143 -7.35 -3.70 0.07
CA LEU A 143 -8.70 -3.47 -0.44
C LEU A 143 -8.70 -2.59 -1.71
N LEU A 144 -7.91 -1.51 -1.72
CA LEU A 144 -7.72 -0.66 -2.89
C LEU A 144 -6.98 -1.40 -4.02
N GLY A 145 -5.95 -2.19 -3.67
CA GLY A 145 -5.23 -3.04 -4.61
C GLY A 145 -6.16 -4.06 -5.25
N GLY A 146 -6.95 -4.76 -4.45
CA GLY A 146 -7.96 -5.71 -4.91
C GLY A 146 -8.98 -5.08 -5.86
N TYR A 147 -9.42 -3.85 -5.58
CA TYR A 147 -10.25 -3.09 -6.50
C TYR A 147 -9.55 -2.85 -7.84
N ILE A 148 -8.35 -2.26 -7.81
CA ILE A 148 -7.59 -1.92 -9.02
C ILE A 148 -7.39 -3.14 -9.91
N LEU A 149 -7.03 -4.28 -9.32
CA LEU A 149 -6.81 -5.52 -10.06
C LEU A 149 -8.11 -6.08 -10.67
N ARG A 150 -9.28 -5.92 -10.02
CA ARG A 150 -10.57 -6.37 -10.57
C ARG A 150 -11.08 -5.49 -11.72
N HIS A 151 -10.48 -4.33 -11.94
CA HIS A 151 -10.94 -3.32 -12.90
C HIS A 151 -9.87 -3.01 -13.98
N PRO A 152 -9.51 -3.99 -14.84
CA PRO A 152 -8.52 -3.78 -15.91
C PRO A 152 -8.93 -2.67 -16.90
N GLU A 153 -10.23 -2.40 -17.05
CA GLU A 153 -10.77 -1.31 -17.87
C GLU A 153 -10.39 0.08 -17.35
N VAL A 154 -10.11 0.19 -16.05
CA VAL A 154 -9.65 1.42 -15.43
C VAL A 154 -8.13 1.54 -15.63
N LEU A 155 -7.41 0.43 -15.45
CA LEU A 155 -5.95 0.36 -15.63
C LEU A 155 -5.51 0.64 -17.05
N SER A 156 -6.29 0.25 -18.07
CA SER A 156 -5.98 0.55 -19.48
C SER A 156 -5.99 2.05 -19.81
N THR A 157 -6.47 2.89 -18.89
CA THR A 157 -6.47 4.35 -19.05
C THR A 157 -5.25 5.03 -18.45
N LEU A 158 -4.40 4.28 -17.73
CA LEU A 158 -3.15 4.75 -17.14
C LEU A 158 -2.02 4.70 -18.17
N ASP A 159 -0.99 5.52 -17.95
CA ASP A 159 0.28 5.37 -18.66
C ASP A 159 0.95 4.04 -18.27
N ASP A 160 1.69 3.42 -19.20
CA ASP A 160 2.27 2.08 -19.00
C ASP A 160 3.15 1.99 -17.74
N ASP A 161 4.03 2.97 -17.51
CA ASP A 161 4.88 2.98 -16.30
C ASP A 161 4.08 3.26 -15.02
N ALA A 162 2.92 3.91 -15.11
CA ALA A 162 2.01 4.04 -13.98
C ALA A 162 1.30 2.71 -13.69
N VAL A 163 0.87 1.97 -14.72
CA VAL A 163 0.30 0.62 -14.55
C VAL A 163 1.31 -0.28 -13.85
N LYS A 164 2.57 -0.31 -14.31
CA LYS A 164 3.63 -1.10 -13.67
C LYS A 164 3.72 -0.83 -12.17
N LEU A 165 3.79 0.44 -11.77
CA LEU A 165 3.92 0.82 -10.35
C LEU A 165 2.70 0.40 -9.52
N TRP A 166 1.50 0.80 -9.96
CA TRP A 166 0.27 0.60 -9.18
C TRP A 166 -0.16 -0.87 -9.13
N VAL A 167 0.01 -1.64 -10.22
CA VAL A 167 -0.34 -3.06 -10.25
C VAL A 167 0.69 -3.90 -9.50
N TRP A 168 1.99 -3.61 -9.63
CA TRP A 168 3.02 -4.30 -8.85
C TRP A 168 2.78 -4.12 -7.35
N HIS A 169 2.60 -2.87 -6.91
CA HIS A 169 2.32 -2.57 -5.51
C HIS A 169 1.02 -3.27 -5.07
N ALA A 170 -0.07 -3.16 -5.83
CA ALA A 170 -1.34 -3.83 -5.50
C ALA A 170 -1.23 -5.36 -5.36
N ILE A 171 -0.40 -6.02 -6.17
CA ILE A 171 -0.14 -7.46 -6.04
C ILE A 171 0.51 -7.75 -4.69
N GLU A 172 1.59 -7.04 -4.36
CA GLU A 172 2.36 -7.27 -3.12
C GLU A 172 1.53 -6.93 -1.87
N GLU A 173 0.72 -5.87 -1.90
CA GLU A 173 -0.26 -5.55 -0.83
C GLU A 173 -1.25 -6.68 -0.56
N ILE A 174 -1.67 -7.40 -1.59
CA ILE A 174 -2.56 -8.54 -1.44
C ILE A 174 -1.79 -9.77 -0.93
N GLU A 175 -0.54 -9.97 -1.35
CA GLU A 175 0.32 -11.07 -0.87
C GLU A 175 0.54 -11.00 0.63
N HIS A 176 0.80 -9.79 1.16
CA HIS A 176 1.07 -9.58 2.58
C HIS A 176 -0.10 -9.07 3.43
N ARG A 177 -1.31 -8.98 2.86
CA ARG A 177 -2.54 -8.43 3.50
C ARG A 177 -2.85 -8.95 4.91
N ALA A 178 -2.40 -10.15 5.25
CA ALA A 178 -2.63 -10.79 6.54
C ALA A 178 -1.49 -10.62 7.54
N VAL A 179 -0.27 -10.27 7.10
CA VAL A 179 0.93 -10.35 7.96
C VAL A 179 0.82 -9.46 9.20
N ALA A 180 0.49 -8.18 9.03
CA ALA A 180 0.33 -7.28 10.18
C ALA A 180 -0.83 -7.73 11.10
N PHE A 181 -1.92 -8.23 10.52
CA PHE A 181 -3.07 -8.76 11.26
C PHE A 181 -2.69 -9.98 12.09
N ASP A 182 -2.02 -10.97 11.49
CA ASP A 182 -1.60 -12.20 12.13
C ASP A 182 -0.63 -11.91 13.28
N VAL A 183 0.32 -10.99 13.08
CA VAL A 183 1.21 -10.51 14.14
C VAL A 183 0.43 -9.85 15.27
N TYR A 184 -0.58 -9.03 14.96
CA TYR A 184 -1.40 -8.40 15.99
C TYR A 184 -2.24 -9.41 16.78
N GLN A 185 -2.79 -10.43 16.11
CA GLN A 185 -3.56 -11.48 16.76
C GLN A 185 -2.66 -12.37 17.63
N ASP A 186 -1.46 -12.74 17.16
CA ASP A 186 -0.48 -13.55 17.91
C ASP A 186 0.02 -12.82 19.18
N VAL A 187 0.30 -11.52 19.07
CA VAL A 187 0.89 -10.75 20.19
C VAL A 187 -0.17 -10.18 21.14
N TYR A 188 -1.32 -9.73 20.63
CA TYR A 188 -2.30 -8.98 21.42
C TYR A 188 -3.73 -9.52 21.38
N GLY A 189 -4.21 -10.02 20.25
CA GLY A 189 -5.53 -10.63 20.10
C GLY A 189 -6.72 -9.74 20.53
N ASP A 190 -6.58 -8.41 20.45
CA ASP A 190 -7.60 -7.47 20.94
C ASP A 190 -8.40 -6.84 19.79
N ASP A 191 -9.46 -7.56 19.41
CA ASP A 191 -10.38 -7.18 18.34
C ASP A 191 -11.17 -5.90 18.63
N LYS A 192 -11.42 -5.59 19.90
CA LYS A 192 -12.16 -4.36 20.27
C LYS A 192 -11.34 -3.14 19.91
N ILE A 193 -10.06 -3.14 20.30
CA ILE A 193 -9.13 -2.07 19.93
C ILE A 193 -8.90 -2.05 18.42
N ARG A 194 -8.80 -3.21 17.77
CA ARG A 194 -8.66 -3.31 16.31
C ARG A 194 -9.79 -2.61 15.56
N CYS A 195 -11.04 -2.89 15.93
CA CYS A 195 -12.21 -2.25 15.34
C CYS A 195 -12.32 -0.76 15.70
N LEU A 196 -11.95 -0.37 16.92
CA LEU A 196 -11.97 1.04 17.33
C LEU A 196 -10.96 1.86 16.54
N ILE A 197 -9.72 1.36 16.42
CA ILE A 197 -8.65 2.06 15.69
C ILE A 197 -8.95 2.11 14.20
N MET A 198 -9.56 1.08 13.59
CA MET A 198 -10.01 1.15 12.20
C MET A 198 -10.93 2.36 11.94
N ARG A 199 -11.84 2.71 12.86
CA ARG A 199 -12.70 3.90 12.71
C ARG A 199 -11.89 5.20 12.71
N SER A 200 -10.92 5.32 13.63
CA SER A 200 -10.03 6.47 13.71
C SER A 200 -9.14 6.60 12.47
N VAL A 201 -8.56 5.48 12.03
CA VAL A 201 -7.73 5.40 10.82
C VAL A 201 -8.56 5.74 9.58
N THR A 202 -9.80 5.25 9.48
CA THR A 202 -10.70 5.58 8.35
C THR A 202 -10.92 7.08 8.23
N THR A 203 -11.28 7.76 9.32
CA THR A 203 -11.50 9.20 9.32
C THR A 203 -10.21 9.97 9.03
N GLY A 204 -9.09 9.55 9.61
CA GLY A 204 -7.77 10.14 9.38
C GLY A 204 -7.33 10.00 7.92
N PHE A 205 -7.44 8.79 7.37
CA PHE A 205 -7.09 8.45 6.00
C PHE A 205 -7.95 9.20 4.98
N ALA A 206 -9.28 9.24 5.18
CA ALA A 206 -10.18 10.00 4.31
C ALA A 206 -9.86 11.50 4.33
N SER A 207 -9.64 12.07 5.51
CA SER A 207 -9.30 13.48 5.68
C SER A 207 -7.95 13.82 5.04
N LEU A 208 -6.95 12.98 5.27
CA LEU A 208 -5.61 13.10 4.71
C LEU A 208 -5.65 13.07 3.19
N THR A 209 -6.30 12.06 2.63
CA THR A 209 -6.42 11.83 1.19
C THR A 209 -7.17 12.97 0.52
N PHE A 210 -8.30 13.41 1.11
CA PHE A 210 -9.07 14.53 0.59
C PHE A 210 -8.29 15.84 0.60
N TYR A 211 -7.64 16.16 1.74
CA TYR A 211 -6.84 17.38 1.88
C TYR A 211 -5.70 17.40 0.86
N SER A 212 -4.91 16.33 0.81
CA SER A 212 -3.73 16.26 -0.05
C SER A 212 -4.11 16.29 -1.53
N ALA A 213 -5.09 15.50 -1.97
CA ALA A 213 -5.59 15.53 -3.35
C ALA A 213 -6.12 16.91 -3.75
N SER A 214 -6.89 17.56 -2.86
CA SER A 214 -7.42 18.91 -3.10
C SER A 214 -6.31 19.95 -3.21
N ARG A 215 -5.29 19.89 -2.34
CA ARG A 215 -4.13 20.80 -2.38
C ARG A 215 -3.34 20.64 -3.67
N LEU A 216 -3.22 19.42 -4.16
CA LEU A 216 -2.54 19.12 -5.42
C LEU A 216 -3.33 19.60 -6.63
N PHE A 217 -4.64 19.37 -6.63
CA PHE A 217 -5.55 19.91 -7.64
C PHE A 217 -5.52 21.44 -7.71
N LEU A 218 -5.54 22.11 -6.55
CA LEU A 218 -5.51 23.58 -6.49
C LEU A 218 -4.19 24.16 -7.00
N GLN A 219 -3.06 23.48 -6.78
CA GLN A 219 -1.76 23.89 -7.35
C GLN A 219 -1.78 23.82 -8.89
N ASP A 220 -2.44 22.81 -9.46
CA ASP A 220 -2.53 22.62 -10.91
C ASP A 220 -3.82 23.15 -11.54
N HIS A 221 -4.60 23.97 -10.81
CA HIS A 221 -5.98 24.32 -11.18
C HIS A 221 -6.15 24.87 -12.60
N LYS A 222 -5.20 25.65 -13.11
CA LYS A 222 -5.23 26.20 -14.48
C LYS A 222 -5.24 25.11 -15.56
N LYS A 223 -4.58 23.98 -15.30
CA LYS A 223 -4.53 22.81 -16.20
C LYS A 223 -5.60 21.78 -15.84
N SER A 224 -6.07 21.77 -14.59
CA SER A 224 -7.02 20.79 -14.08
C SER A 224 -8.49 21.16 -14.32
N ILE A 225 -8.87 22.43 -14.14
CA ILE A 225 -10.26 22.90 -14.29
C ILE A 225 -10.80 22.69 -15.72
N PRO A 226 -10.05 22.99 -16.81
CA PRO A 226 -10.56 22.83 -18.17
C PRO A 226 -10.90 21.38 -18.55
N LYS A 227 -10.38 20.37 -17.83
CA LYS A 227 -10.64 18.94 -18.10
C LYS A 227 -11.94 18.45 -17.47
N LEU A 228 -13.05 19.17 -17.71
CA LEU A 228 -14.34 18.91 -17.07
C LEU A 228 -14.82 17.45 -17.24
N GLY A 229 -14.76 16.91 -18.46
CA GLY A 229 -15.17 15.52 -18.73
C GLY A 229 -14.36 14.49 -17.93
N GLY A 230 -13.03 14.66 -17.89
CA GLY A 230 -12.15 13.79 -17.10
C GLY A 230 -12.41 13.92 -15.59
N ASN A 231 -12.68 15.13 -15.10
CA ASN A 231 -13.00 15.35 -13.69
C ASN A 231 -14.36 14.74 -13.31
N LEU A 232 -15.40 14.88 -14.15
CA LEU A 232 -16.70 14.25 -13.91
C LEU A 232 -16.60 12.73 -13.92
N PHE A 233 -15.89 12.16 -14.90
CA PHE A 233 -15.59 10.72 -14.92
C PHE A 233 -14.83 10.27 -13.68
N GLY A 234 -13.83 11.04 -13.25
CA GLY A 234 -13.07 10.76 -12.03
C GLY A 234 -13.94 10.76 -10.77
N LEU A 235 -14.80 11.77 -10.61
CA LEU A 235 -15.74 11.83 -9.48
C LEU A 235 -16.74 10.67 -9.49
N TYR A 236 -17.28 10.32 -10.67
CA TYR A 236 -18.11 9.14 -10.84
C TYR A 236 -17.37 7.87 -10.41
N LEU A 237 -16.13 7.70 -10.88
CA LEU A 237 -15.33 6.53 -10.55
C LEU A 237 -15.02 6.46 -9.06
N LEU A 238 -14.73 7.60 -8.40
CA LEU A 238 -14.54 7.63 -6.95
C LEU A 238 -15.78 7.17 -6.20
N ALA A 239 -16.95 7.71 -6.55
CA ALA A 239 -18.21 7.27 -5.96
C ALA A 239 -18.43 5.77 -6.15
N LYS A 240 -18.15 5.26 -7.37
CA LYS A 240 -18.25 3.83 -7.70
C LYS A 240 -17.29 2.98 -6.85
N ILE A 241 -16.02 3.39 -6.72
CA ILE A 241 -15.00 2.76 -5.88
C ILE A 241 -15.51 2.64 -4.44
N PHE A 242 -15.98 3.73 -3.84
CA PHE A 242 -16.49 3.72 -2.46
C PHE A 242 -17.65 2.75 -2.26
N VAL A 243 -18.63 2.74 -3.18
CA VAL A 243 -19.80 1.86 -3.09
C VAL A 243 -19.39 0.39 -3.21
N GLN A 244 -18.52 0.06 -4.17
CA GLN A 244 -18.11 -1.34 -4.41
C GLN A 244 -17.20 -1.89 -3.31
N LEU A 245 -16.42 -1.03 -2.65
CA LEU A 245 -15.52 -1.42 -1.57
C LEU A 245 -16.20 -1.51 -0.20
N LEU A 246 -17.37 -0.88 -0.04
CA LEU A 246 -18.08 -0.83 1.23
C LEU A 246 -18.33 -2.21 1.88
N PRO A 247 -18.76 -3.26 1.14
CA PRO A 247 -18.95 -4.58 1.75
C PRO A 247 -17.66 -5.21 2.28
N GLU A 248 -16.56 -5.08 1.54
CA GLU A 248 -15.24 -5.59 1.92
C GLU A 248 -14.70 -4.83 3.14
N TYR A 249 -14.83 -3.50 3.14
CA TYR A 249 -14.48 -2.65 4.28
C TYR A 249 -15.28 -3.01 5.55
N LEU A 250 -16.60 -3.22 5.42
CA LEU A 250 -17.45 -3.60 6.55
C LEU A 250 -17.12 -5.00 7.10
N SER A 251 -16.51 -5.87 6.29
CA SER A 251 -16.10 -7.20 6.73
C SER A 251 -15.05 -7.15 7.85
N TYR A 252 -14.21 -6.11 7.89
CA TYR A 252 -13.18 -5.91 8.92
C TYR A 252 -13.75 -5.89 10.34
N TYR A 253 -15.03 -5.51 10.51
CA TYR A 253 -15.68 -5.40 11.81
C TYR A 253 -16.34 -6.72 12.29
N LYS A 254 -16.29 -7.80 11.50
CA LYS A 254 -16.84 -9.09 11.88
C LYS A 254 -15.98 -9.77 12.96
N THR A 255 -16.60 -10.57 13.82
CA THR A 255 -15.93 -11.30 14.91
C THR A 255 -14.92 -12.34 14.40
N ASN A 256 -15.22 -13.01 13.29
CA ASN A 256 -14.37 -14.04 12.69
C ASN A 256 -13.69 -13.51 11.42
N PHE A 257 -13.37 -12.21 11.38
CA PHE A 257 -12.71 -11.62 10.22
C PHE A 257 -11.27 -12.09 10.11
N HIS A 258 -10.86 -12.52 8.92
CA HIS A 258 -9.46 -12.68 8.56
C HIS A 258 -9.19 -12.05 7.18
N PRO A 259 -8.10 -11.26 6.99
CA PRO A 259 -7.79 -10.67 5.67
C PRO A 259 -7.65 -11.70 4.54
N SER A 260 -7.20 -12.91 4.88
CA SER A 260 -7.09 -14.04 3.95
C SER A 260 -8.40 -14.66 3.49
N ASP A 261 -9.55 -14.32 4.10
CA ASP A 261 -10.87 -14.87 3.71
C ASP A 261 -11.27 -14.51 2.28
N ILE A 262 -10.65 -13.46 1.73
CA ILE A 262 -10.87 -13.02 0.36
C ILE A 262 -9.89 -13.73 -0.55
N ASP A 263 -10.43 -14.53 -1.45
CA ASP A 263 -9.63 -15.26 -2.44
C ASP A 263 -9.24 -14.35 -3.60
N TYR A 264 -7.95 -14.09 -3.69
CA TYR A 264 -7.31 -13.34 -4.77
C TYR A 264 -6.50 -14.22 -5.71
N THR A 265 -6.49 -15.54 -5.54
CA THR A 265 -5.56 -16.47 -6.21
C THR A 265 -5.57 -16.33 -7.72
N GLN A 266 -6.75 -16.39 -8.35
CA GLN A 266 -6.89 -16.26 -9.80
C GLN A 266 -6.52 -14.86 -10.29
N LEU A 267 -6.86 -13.83 -9.51
CA LEU A 267 -6.59 -12.44 -9.84
C LEU A 267 -5.08 -12.15 -9.82
N LEU A 268 -4.39 -12.61 -8.78
CA LEU A 268 -2.94 -12.53 -8.67
C LEU A 268 -2.26 -13.30 -9.79
N LYS A 269 -2.70 -14.53 -10.09
CA LYS A 269 -2.15 -15.32 -11.20
C LYS A 269 -2.24 -14.55 -12.52
N TYR A 270 -3.42 -14.01 -12.84
CA TYR A 270 -3.64 -13.22 -14.04
C TYR A 270 -2.68 -12.03 -14.15
N TRP A 271 -2.60 -11.20 -13.09
CA TRP A 271 -1.78 -9.98 -13.15
C TRP A 271 -0.28 -10.25 -13.05
N LYS A 272 0.16 -11.30 -12.35
CA LYS A 272 1.56 -11.72 -12.34
C LYS A 272 2.02 -12.14 -13.74
N SER A 273 1.23 -12.98 -14.43
CA SER A 273 1.49 -13.32 -15.84
C SER A 273 1.54 -12.08 -16.71
N ARG A 274 0.58 -11.18 -16.55
CA ARG A 274 0.53 -9.95 -17.35
C ARG A 274 1.71 -9.02 -17.12
N LEU A 275 2.15 -8.83 -15.87
CA LEU A 275 3.34 -8.01 -15.57
C LEU A 275 4.63 -8.62 -16.10
N ALA A 276 4.72 -9.95 -16.17
CA ALA A 276 5.86 -10.65 -16.73
C ALA A 276 5.89 -10.61 -18.27
N GLU A 277 4.74 -10.81 -18.91
CA GLU A 277 4.62 -10.96 -20.37
C GLU A 277 4.46 -9.61 -21.08
N ASP A 278 3.51 -8.78 -20.66
CA ASP A 278 3.21 -7.50 -21.33
C ASP A 278 4.20 -6.40 -20.94
N TYR A 279 4.56 -6.36 -19.65
CA TYR A 279 5.38 -5.28 -19.09
C TYR A 279 6.85 -5.67 -18.85
N GLN A 280 7.21 -6.93 -19.11
CA GLN A 280 8.58 -7.45 -19.04
C GLN A 280 9.27 -7.17 -17.70
N LEU A 281 8.52 -7.24 -16.59
CA LEU A 281 9.08 -7.02 -15.25
C LEU A 281 9.84 -8.27 -14.79
N GLU A 282 11.17 -8.16 -14.73
CA GLU A 282 12.09 -9.27 -14.39
C GLU A 282 11.71 -10.03 -13.11
N GLY A 283 11.26 -9.32 -12.07
CA GLY A 283 10.86 -9.93 -10.80
C GLY A 283 9.72 -10.94 -10.93
N PHE A 284 8.77 -10.72 -11.85
CA PHE A 284 7.67 -11.64 -12.12
C PHE A 284 8.05 -12.73 -13.13
N GLN A 285 8.94 -12.42 -14.08
CA GLN A 285 9.48 -13.43 -15.01
C GLN A 285 10.28 -14.51 -14.26
N GLN A 286 11.11 -14.10 -13.30
CA GLN A 286 11.88 -15.02 -12.45
C GLN A 286 10.96 -15.93 -11.63
N GLU A 287 9.86 -15.39 -11.10
CA GLU A 287 8.88 -16.17 -10.35
C GLU A 287 8.16 -17.19 -11.24
N LEU A 288 7.70 -16.80 -12.43
CA LEU A 288 7.03 -17.72 -13.36
C LEU A 288 7.96 -18.84 -13.85
N HIS A 289 9.23 -18.52 -14.13
CA HIS A 289 10.20 -19.51 -14.58
C HIS A 289 10.69 -20.44 -13.47
N ALA A 290 10.61 -20.03 -12.19
CA ALA A 290 10.96 -20.89 -11.06
C ALA A 290 9.92 -21.99 -10.77
N VAL A 291 8.73 -21.92 -11.40
CA VAL A 291 7.63 -22.88 -11.25
C VAL A 291 7.62 -23.93 -12.38
N VAL A 292 8.52 -23.81 -13.37
CA VAL A 292 8.68 -24.75 -14.51
C VAL A 292 9.83 -25.72 -14.27
#